data_AF-Q9G431-F1
#
_entry.id   AF-Q9G431-F1
#
_cell.length_a   1.000
_cell.length_b   1.000
_cell.length_c   1.000
_cell.angle_alpha   90.00
_cell.angle_beta   90.00
_cell.angle_gamma   90.00
#
_symmetry.space_group_name_H-M   'P 1'
#
loop_
_entity.id
_entity.type
_entity.pdbx_description
1 polymer ?
#
loop_
_entity_poly.entity_id
_entity_poly.type
_entity_poly.pdbx_seq_one_letter_code
_entity_poly.pdbx_strand_id
1 'polypeptide(L)'
;LKCLVAYSSVGHMSLVMLGCLSNISMGVKGALFIMVGHGLCSSGMFSLVNVFYNHSGYRNLYMNKGFLMKNPVLCLVGFLLCSSNMAAPPSLNLFGEVLMFVCSYLISFCFLVLLMVMTIISAVYSLHL
;
A
#
# COMPACT_ATOMS: atom_id res chain seq x y z
N LEU A 1 -4.02 -0.86 14.57
CA LEU A 1 -3.42 0.13 13.63
C LEU A 1 -2.06 -0.32 13.11
N LYS A 2 -0.99 -0.39 13.92
CA LYS A 2 0.37 -0.76 13.44
C LYS A 2 0.43 -2.10 12.68
N CYS A 3 -0.30 -3.12 13.15
CA CYS A 3 -0.32 -4.42 12.47
C CYS A 3 -0.97 -4.36 11.07
N LEU A 4 -2.01 -3.54 10.87
CA LEU A 4 -2.65 -3.39 9.55
C LEU A 4 -1.70 -2.75 8.54
N VAL A 5 -0.95 -1.72 8.94
CA VAL A 5 0.11 -1.11 8.11
C VAL A 5 1.21 -2.13 7.79
N ALA A 6 1.57 -2.98 8.75
CA ALA A 6 2.55 -4.04 8.50
C ALA A 6 2.03 -5.07 7.49
N TYR A 7 0.78 -5.53 7.60
CA TYR A 7 0.22 -6.48 6.65
C TYR A 7 0.09 -5.91 5.23
N SER A 8 -0.28 -4.63 5.08
CA SER A 8 -0.29 -4.00 3.76
C SER A 8 1.11 -3.93 3.14
N SER A 9 2.17 -3.73 3.95
CA SER A 9 3.55 -3.76 3.46
C SER A 9 4.01 -5.13 2.95
N VAL A 10 3.56 -6.21 3.60
CA VAL A 10 3.86 -7.58 3.13
C VAL A 10 3.22 -7.84 1.76
N GLY A 11 2.02 -7.30 1.52
CA GLY A 11 1.36 -7.35 0.21
C GLY A 11 2.22 -6.74 -0.90
N HIS A 12 2.66 -5.50 -0.76
CA HIS A 12 3.47 -4.83 -1.78
C HIS A 12 4.86 -5.48 -1.95
N MET A 13 5.49 -5.97 -0.87
CA MET A 13 6.78 -6.65 -0.98
C MET A 13 6.69 -8.00 -1.70
N SER A 14 5.54 -8.68 -1.63
CA SER A 14 5.34 -9.90 -2.41
C SER A 14 5.30 -9.62 -3.92
N LEU A 15 4.74 -8.47 -4.34
CA LEU A 15 4.81 -7.98 -5.73
C LEU A 15 6.25 -7.69 -6.14
N VAL A 16 7.02 -7.00 -5.30
CA VAL A 16 8.46 -6.75 -5.56
C VAL A 16 9.20 -8.06 -5.80
N MET A 17 8.94 -9.09 -4.99
CA MET A 17 9.62 -10.38 -5.12
C MET A 17 9.27 -11.08 -6.44
N LEU A 18 8.00 -11.03 -6.88
CA LEU A 18 7.59 -11.53 -8.19
C LEU A 18 8.32 -10.80 -9.33
N GLY A 19 8.52 -9.49 -9.19
CA GLY A 19 9.20 -8.66 -10.19
C GLY A 19 10.69 -8.98 -10.29
N CYS A 20 11.35 -9.16 -9.15
CA CYS A 20 12.75 -9.55 -9.10
C CYS A 20 13.00 -10.96 -9.66
N LEU A 21 12.11 -11.93 -9.38
CA LEU A 21 12.25 -13.31 -9.84
C LEU A 21 11.80 -13.52 -11.29
N SER A 22 11.07 -12.57 -11.89
CA SER A 22 10.54 -12.70 -13.25
C SER A 22 11.59 -12.75 -14.36
N ASN A 23 12.83 -12.31 -14.09
CA ASN A 23 13.90 -12.10 -15.09
C ASN A 23 13.51 -11.20 -16.29
N ILE A 24 12.41 -10.45 -16.20
CA ILE A 24 11.95 -9.52 -17.23
C ILE A 24 12.35 -8.10 -16.83
N SER A 25 12.97 -7.36 -17.76
CA SER A 25 13.44 -5.99 -17.51
C SER A 25 12.32 -5.04 -17.05
N MET A 26 11.10 -5.25 -17.53
CA MET A 26 9.92 -4.51 -17.12
C MET A 26 9.49 -4.81 -15.67
N GLY A 27 9.59 -6.08 -15.24
CA GLY A 27 9.30 -6.51 -13.88
C GLY A 27 10.28 -5.91 -12.86
N VAL A 28 11.58 -5.86 -13.20
CA VAL A 28 12.61 -5.23 -12.35
C VAL A 28 12.37 -3.72 -12.22
N LYS A 29 12.01 -3.03 -13.30
CA LYS A 29 11.63 -1.61 -13.25
C LYS A 29 10.38 -1.38 -12.38
N GLY A 30 9.36 -2.22 -12.54
CA GLY A 30 8.14 -2.18 -11.71
C GLY A 30 8.46 -2.36 -10.23
N ALA A 31 9.28 -3.36 -9.88
CA ALA A 31 9.74 -3.62 -8.52
C ALA A 31 10.46 -2.40 -7.91
N LEU A 32 11.31 -1.71 -8.67
CA LEU A 32 11.97 -0.49 -8.22
C LEU A 32 10.97 0.63 -7.89
N PHE A 33 9.98 0.87 -8.75
CA PHE A 33 8.94 1.87 -8.48
C PHE A 33 8.13 1.55 -7.23
N ILE A 34 7.75 0.28 -7.04
CA ILE A 34 7.03 -0.16 -5.84
C ILE A 34 7.90 0.02 -4.60
N MET A 35 9.19 -0.36 -4.62
CA MET A 35 10.07 -0.20 -3.46
C MET A 35 10.19 1.26 -3.02
N VAL A 36 10.37 2.19 -3.96
CA VAL A 36 10.50 3.62 -3.67
C VAL A 36 9.16 4.19 -3.20
N GLY A 37 8.08 3.96 -3.95
CA GLY A 37 6.75 4.47 -3.61
C GLY A 37 6.24 3.93 -2.27
N HIS A 38 6.37 2.62 -2.05
CA HIS A 38 5.95 1.98 -0.82
C HIS A 38 6.82 2.39 0.37
N GLY A 39 8.14 2.55 0.21
CA GLY A 39 9.02 3.04 1.28
C GLY A 39 8.60 4.40 1.83
N LEU A 40 8.22 5.32 0.94
CA LEU A 40 7.70 6.63 1.33
C LEU A 40 6.30 6.55 1.98
N CYS A 41 5.38 5.77 1.41
CA CYS A 41 4.03 5.66 1.94
C CYS A 41 3.97 4.95 3.30
N SER A 42 4.71 3.84 3.45
CA SER A 42 4.70 3.03 4.67
C SER A 42 5.30 3.77 5.87
N SER A 43 6.46 4.43 5.68
CA SER A 43 7.06 5.27 6.74
C SER A 43 6.13 6.40 7.16
N GLY A 44 5.48 7.06 6.20
CA GLY A 44 4.44 8.05 6.44
C GLY A 44 3.28 7.49 7.28
N MET A 45 2.72 6.34 6.90
CA MET A 45 1.63 5.71 7.65
C MET A 45 2.05 5.28 9.07
N PHE A 46 3.26 4.75 9.26
CA PHE A 46 3.76 4.43 10.61
C PHE A 46 3.88 5.68 11.49
N SER A 47 4.30 6.81 10.92
CA SER A 47 4.36 8.09 11.64
C SER A 47 2.96 8.58 12.03
N LEU A 48 1.98 8.50 11.13
CA LEU A 48 0.60 8.89 11.37
C LEU A 48 -0.06 8.06 12.47
N VAL A 49 0.11 6.74 12.43
CA VAL A 49 -0.41 5.85 13.47
C VAL A 49 0.17 6.21 14.83
N ASN A 50 1.41 6.68 14.89
CA ASN A 50 2.02 7.14 16.13
C ASN A 50 1.41 8.46 16.62
N VAL A 51 1.14 9.40 15.71
CA VAL A 51 0.46 10.66 16.05
C VAL A 51 -0.96 10.38 16.57
N PHE A 52 -1.71 9.49 15.93
CA PHE A 52 -3.04 9.08 16.43
C PHE A 52 -2.95 8.47 17.83
N TYR A 53 -1.95 7.62 18.07
CA TYR A 53 -1.72 7.03 19.39
C TYR A 53 -1.39 8.08 20.45
N ASN A 54 -0.57 9.09 20.14
CA ASN A 54 -0.23 10.15 21.09
C ASN A 54 -1.44 11.02 21.45
N HIS A 55 -2.39 11.21 20.53
CA HIS A 55 -3.59 11.99 20.80
C HIS A 55 -4.69 11.22 21.52
N SER A 56 -4.89 9.93 21.22
CA SER A 56 -5.97 9.16 21.81
C SER A 56 -5.55 8.28 22.98
N GLY A 57 -4.27 7.92 23.08
CA GLY A 57 -3.74 6.94 24.05
C GLY A 57 -4.10 5.48 23.72
N TYR A 58 -4.91 5.24 22.69
CA TYR A 58 -5.43 3.91 22.32
C TYR A 58 -4.92 3.45 20.96
N ARG A 59 -4.69 2.14 20.83
CA ARG A 59 -4.19 1.50 19.58
C ARG A 59 -5.29 0.88 18.72
N ASN A 60 -6.52 0.80 19.25
CA ASN A 60 -7.66 0.15 18.62
C ASN A 60 -8.39 1.12 17.67
N LEU A 61 -8.67 0.66 16.45
CA LEU A 61 -9.38 1.42 15.41
C LEU A 61 -10.75 1.92 15.88
N TYR A 62 -11.51 1.06 16.58
CA TYR A 62 -12.84 1.41 17.06
C TYR A 62 -12.85 2.61 18.02
N MET A 63 -11.81 2.76 18.83
CA MET A 63 -11.69 3.86 19.79
C MET A 63 -11.19 5.16 19.14
N ASN A 64 -10.55 5.06 17.97
CA ASN A 64 -10.00 6.21 17.23
C ASN A 64 -10.97 6.72 16.13
N LYS A 65 -12.24 6.30 16.14
CA LYS A 65 -13.26 6.81 15.23
C LYS A 65 -13.52 8.30 15.47
N GLY A 66 -13.92 9.02 14.41
CA GLY A 66 -14.31 10.44 14.50
C GLY A 66 -13.14 11.44 14.53
N PHE A 67 -11.92 11.00 14.17
CA PHE A 67 -10.74 11.86 14.19
C PHE A 67 -10.81 13.03 13.18
N LEU A 68 -11.64 12.88 12.14
CA LEU A 68 -11.89 13.92 11.12
C LEU A 68 -12.38 15.24 11.72
N MET A 69 -13.21 15.16 12.77
CA MET A 69 -13.75 16.35 13.44
C MET A 69 -12.72 17.04 14.35
N LYS A 70 -11.71 16.31 14.82
CA LYS A 70 -10.68 16.86 15.71
C LYS A 70 -9.59 17.59 14.91
N ASN A 71 -8.99 16.89 13.94
CA ASN A 71 -7.87 17.41 13.14
C ASN A 71 -8.05 17.04 11.66
N PRO A 72 -8.76 17.87 10.87
CA PRO A 72 -9.09 17.54 9.48
C PRO A 72 -7.84 17.47 8.58
N VAL A 73 -6.82 18.30 8.84
CA VAL A 73 -5.57 18.32 8.07
C VAL A 73 -4.80 17.01 8.24
N LEU A 74 -4.69 16.50 9.47
CA LEU A 74 -4.02 15.22 9.73
C LEU A 74 -4.76 14.07 9.06
N CYS A 75 -6.09 14.09 9.09
CA CYS A 75 -6.91 13.09 8.40
C CYS A 75 -6.77 13.17 6.87
N LEU A 76 -6.62 14.37 6.29
CA LEU A 76 -6.39 14.53 4.85
C LEU A 76 -5.02 13.97 4.44
N VAL A 77 -3.97 14.25 5.20
CA VAL A 77 -2.64 13.66 4.96
C VAL A 77 -2.69 12.13 5.12
N GLY A 78 -3.42 11.63 6.12
CA GLY A 78 -3.65 10.20 6.30
C GLY A 78 -4.38 9.56 5.13
N PHE A 79 -5.46 10.18 4.66
CA PHE A 79 -6.19 9.71 3.49
C PHE A 79 -5.32 9.69 2.24
N LEU A 80 -4.52 10.73 2.00
CA LEU A 80 -3.60 10.77 0.87
C LEU A 80 -2.58 9.63 0.94
N LEU A 81 -1.99 9.37 2.10
CA LEU A 81 -1.03 8.27 2.30
C LEU A 81 -1.68 6.88 2.19
N CYS A 82 -2.92 6.71 2.66
CA CYS A 82 -3.68 5.48 2.45
C CYS A 82 -4.02 5.28 0.96
N SER A 83 -4.44 6.34 0.27
CA SER A 83 -4.79 6.30 -1.16
C SER A 83 -3.58 6.01 -2.05
N SER A 84 -2.40 6.54 -1.72
CA SER A 84 -1.17 6.21 -2.44
C SER A 84 -0.71 4.78 -2.16
N ASN A 85 -0.99 4.24 -0.97
CA ASN A 85 -0.76 2.83 -0.68
C ASN A 85 -1.72 1.90 -1.45
N MET A 86 -2.97 2.30 -1.68
CA MET A 86 -3.94 1.59 -2.53
C MET A 86 -3.61 1.64 -4.03
N ALA A 87 -2.50 2.28 -4.42
CA ALA A 87 -2.15 2.51 -5.81
C ALA A 87 -3.23 3.33 -6.57
N ALA A 88 -3.82 4.35 -5.93
CA ALA A 88 -4.69 5.31 -6.63
C ALA A 88 -3.86 6.23 -7.56
N PRO A 89 -4.41 6.74 -8.68
CA PRO A 89 -3.75 7.79 -9.46
C PRO A 89 -3.66 9.06 -8.61
N PRO A 90 -2.54 9.82 -8.53
CA PRO A 90 -1.27 9.82 -9.28
C PRO A 90 -0.06 9.15 -8.57
N SER A 91 -0.25 8.04 -7.85
CA SER A 91 0.82 7.43 -7.03
C SER A 91 1.88 6.65 -7.83
N LEU A 92 3.09 6.56 -7.28
CA LEU A 92 4.18 5.71 -7.80
C LEU A 92 3.83 4.21 -7.73
N ASN A 93 3.04 3.81 -6.73
CA ASN A 93 2.63 2.42 -6.56
C ASN A 93 1.76 1.95 -7.73
N LEU A 94 0.91 2.81 -8.29
CA LEU A 94 0.13 2.49 -9.50
C LEU A 94 1.04 2.20 -10.69
N PHE A 95 2.03 3.04 -10.94
CA PHE A 95 2.97 2.80 -12.04
C PHE A 95 3.71 1.47 -11.86
N GLY A 96 4.14 1.18 -10.63
CA GLY A 96 4.73 -0.09 -10.27
C GLY A 96 3.80 -1.28 -10.54
N GLU A 97 2.58 -1.25 -10.02
CA GLU A 97 1.60 -2.34 -10.15
C GLU A 97 1.18 -2.59 -11.60
N VAL A 98 1.01 -1.54 -12.42
CA VAL A 98 0.72 -1.68 -13.86
C VAL A 98 1.85 -2.43 -14.58
N LEU A 99 3.11 -2.10 -14.28
CA LEU A 99 4.27 -2.82 -14.83
C LEU A 99 4.30 -4.29 -14.37
N MET A 100 3.88 -4.56 -13.13
CA MET A 100 3.75 -5.92 -12.60
C MET A 100 2.65 -6.71 -13.29
N PHE A 101 1.52 -6.10 -13.67
CA PHE A 101 0.48 -6.76 -14.46
C PHE A 101 0.97 -7.13 -15.86
N VAL A 102 1.72 -6.26 -16.52
CA VAL A 102 2.32 -6.57 -17.83
C VAL A 102 3.32 -7.72 -17.68
N CYS A 103 4.14 -7.69 -16.62
CA CYS A 103 5.10 -8.76 -16.36
C CYS A 103 4.43 -10.10 -16.06
N SER A 104 3.38 -10.13 -15.23
CA SER A 104 2.69 -11.37 -14.86
C SER A 104 1.96 -12.00 -16.05
N TYR A 105 1.39 -11.18 -16.94
CA TYR A 105 0.80 -11.64 -18.19
C TYR A 105 1.81 -12.37 -19.08
N LEU A 106 3.06 -11.88 -19.14
CA LEU A 106 4.13 -12.51 -19.93
C LEU A 106 4.60 -13.86 -19.34
N ILE A 107 4.44 -14.07 -18.02
CA ILE A 107 4.86 -15.31 -17.35
C ILE A 107 3.77 -16.38 -17.45
N SER A 108 2.56 -16.10 -16.95
CA SER A 108 1.42 -17.00 -17.10
C SER A 108 0.09 -16.32 -16.77
N PHE A 109 -0.99 -16.77 -17.40
CA PHE A 109 -2.34 -16.29 -17.10
C PHE A 109 -2.78 -16.58 -15.65
N CYS A 110 -2.32 -17.70 -15.08
CA CYS A 110 -2.63 -18.05 -13.69
C CYS A 110 -2.07 -17.03 -12.69
N PHE A 111 -0.82 -16.58 -12.90
CA PHE A 111 -0.20 -15.57 -12.04
C PHE A 111 -0.92 -14.21 -12.15
N LEU A 112 -1.46 -13.87 -13.31
CA LEU A 112 -2.24 -12.64 -13.49
C LEU A 112 -3.52 -12.65 -12.63
N VAL A 113 -4.27 -13.76 -12.63
CA VAL A 113 -5.49 -13.89 -11.82
C VAL A 113 -5.17 -13.78 -10.32
N LEU A 114 -4.11 -14.45 -9.87
CA LEU A 114 -3.64 -14.34 -8.49
C LEU A 114 -3.27 -12.90 -8.11
N LEU A 115 -2.58 -12.19 -9.00
CA LEU A 115 -2.15 -10.81 -8.75
C LEU A 115 -3.36 -9.86 -8.64
N MET A 116 -4.39 -10.04 -9.48
CA MET A 116 -5.64 -9.28 -9.41
C MET A 116 -6.37 -9.46 -8.07
N VAL A 117 -6.42 -10.69 -7.55
CA VAL A 117 -7.06 -10.95 -6.25
C VAL A 117 -6.27 -10.28 -5.12
N MET A 118 -4.94 -10.33 -5.18
CA MET A 118 -4.08 -9.72 -4.16
C MET A 118 -4.21 -8.19 -4.12
N THR A 119 -4.30 -7.52 -5.27
CA THR A 119 -4.47 -6.05 -5.31
C THR A 119 -5.84 -5.59 -4.82
N ILE A 120 -6.91 -6.37 -5.06
CA ILE A 120 -8.24 -6.08 -4.50
C ILE A 120 -8.19 -6.21 -2.98
N ILE A 121 -7.55 -7.25 -2.46
CA ILE A 121 -7.44 -7.48 -1.03
C ILE A 121 -6.60 -6.39 -0.34
N SER A 122 -5.48 -5.98 -0.94
CA SER A 122 -4.65 -4.89 -0.40
C SER A 122 -5.41 -3.56 -0.35
N ALA A 123 -6.21 -3.27 -1.38
CA ALA A 123 -7.11 -2.13 -1.44
C ALA A 123 -8.12 -2.11 -0.28
N VAL A 124 -8.80 -3.24 -0.01
CA VAL A 124 -9.78 -3.35 1.09
C VAL A 124 -9.14 -3.07 2.45
N TYR A 125 -7.95 -3.60 2.73
CA TYR A 125 -7.26 -3.34 3.99
C TYR A 125 -6.84 -1.87 4.15
N SER A 126 -6.42 -1.23 3.06
CA SER A 126 -6.02 0.18 3.08
C SER A 126 -7.18 1.15 3.29
N LEU A 127 -8.37 0.83 2.75
CA LEU A 127 -9.59 1.62 2.97
C LEU A 127 -10.15 1.48 4.39
N HIS A 128 -9.92 0.33 5.03
CA HIS A 128 -10.33 0.10 6.41
C HIS A 128 -9.46 0.83 7.44
N LEU A 129 -8.29 1.33 7.04
CA LEU A 129 -7.34 2.02 7.89
C LEU A 129 -7.59 3.53 7.95
#